data_AF-A0A0V0ZQ43-F1
#
_entry.id   AF-A0A0V0ZQ43-F1
#
_cell.length_a   1.000
_cell.length_b   1.000
_cell.length_c   1.000
_cell.angle_alpha   90.00
_cell.angle_beta   90.00
_cell.angle_gamma   90.00
#
_symmetry.space_group_name_H-M   'P 1'
#
loop_
_entity.id
_entity.type
_entity.pdbx_description
1 polymer ?
#
loop_
_entity_poly.entity_id
_entity_poly.type
_entity_poly.pdbx_seq_one_letter_code
_entity_poly.pdbx_strand_id
1 'polypeptide(L)'
;MVGTLRKNESDISPKIAITGGLPFGSSHFGLDSKLTLLNYVSTKNRCILLLSTMPHDRKVCPEEDSKPEIVLSYNDTKSGVDN
;
A
#
# COMPACT_ATOMS: atom_id res chain seq x y z
N MET A 1 8.87 -3.48 9.10
CA MET A 1 7.53 -3.36 9.72
C MET A 1 6.64 -2.63 8.75
N VAL A 2 5.40 -3.07 8.59
CA VAL A 2 4.41 -2.46 7.69
C VAL A 2 3.13 -2.19 8.45
N GLY A 3 2.51 -1.04 8.19
CA GLY A 3 1.28 -0.61 8.84
C GLY A 3 0.38 0.12 7.88
N THR A 4 -0.89 0.26 8.25
CA THR A 4 -1.87 1.06 7.50
C THR A 4 -1.86 2.51 7.97
N LEU A 5 -1.89 3.47 7.03
CA LEU A 5 -2.11 4.88 7.34
C LEU A 5 -3.52 5.32 6.98
N ARG A 6 -4.01 6.33 7.71
CA ARG A 6 -5.28 6.97 7.41
C ARG A 6 -5.07 8.02 6.31
N LYS A 7 -5.92 8.01 5.28
CA LYS A 7 -5.86 8.96 4.16
C LYS A 7 -5.92 10.45 4.53
N ASN A 8 -6.32 10.77 5.77
CA ASN A 8 -6.55 12.13 6.24
C ASN A 8 -5.38 12.69 7.08
N GLU A 9 -4.25 11.99 7.11
CA GLU A 9 -3.04 12.52 7.73
C GLU A 9 -2.48 13.64 6.83
N SER A 10 -2.30 14.84 7.40
CA SER A 10 -1.85 16.04 6.67
C SER A 10 -0.45 15.92 6.06
N ASP A 11 0.30 14.88 6.41
CA ASP A 11 1.65 14.58 5.91
C ASP A 11 1.64 13.83 4.56
N ILE A 12 0.49 13.29 4.15
CA ILE A 12 0.41 12.49 2.94
C ILE A 12 0.29 13.40 1.72
N SER A 13 1.29 13.35 0.85
CA SER A 13 1.26 14.05 -0.43
C SER A 13 -0.01 13.68 -1.24
N PRO A 14 -0.75 14.66 -1.77
CA PRO A 14 -1.97 14.41 -2.56
C PRO A 14 -1.69 13.60 -3.83
N LYS A 15 -0.44 13.57 -4.29
CA LYS A 15 0.04 12.71 -5.38
C LYS A 15 -0.10 11.22 -5.09
N ILE A 16 -0.05 10.83 -3.81
CA ILE A 16 -0.15 9.44 -3.38
C ILE A 16 -1.55 9.13 -2.86
N ALA A 17 -2.22 10.07 -2.18
CA ALA A 17 -3.58 9.92 -1.66
C ALA A 17 -4.70 9.96 -2.73
N ILE A 18 -4.44 9.44 -3.93
CA ILE A 18 -5.41 9.42 -5.03
C ILE A 18 -6.50 8.40 -4.71
N THR A 19 -7.71 8.87 -4.40
CA THR A 19 -8.86 8.00 -4.07
C THR A 19 -9.92 7.89 -5.17
N GLY A 20 -9.85 8.69 -6.22
CA GLY A 20 -10.90 8.79 -7.24
C GLY A 20 -10.39 8.49 -8.65
N GLY A 21 -11.18 7.78 -9.45
CA GLY A 21 -10.94 7.58 -10.88
C GLY A 21 -9.86 6.56 -11.25
N LEU A 22 -9.27 5.86 -10.26
CA LEU A 22 -8.29 4.81 -10.52
C LEU A 22 -8.98 3.44 -10.73
N PRO A 23 -8.50 2.61 -11.68
CA PRO A 23 -9.02 1.26 -11.84
C PRO A 23 -8.66 0.37 -10.65
N PHE A 24 -9.46 -0.67 -10.41
CA PHE A 24 -9.19 -1.70 -9.41
C PHE A 24 -7.80 -2.31 -9.61
N GLY A 25 -7.08 -2.55 -8.51
CA GLY A 25 -5.71 -3.07 -8.57
C GLY A 25 -4.65 -1.99 -8.86
N SER A 26 -5.02 -0.72 -9.04
CA SER A 26 -4.04 0.35 -9.16
C SER A 26 -3.22 0.51 -7.88
N SER A 27 -1.91 0.69 -8.07
CA SER A 27 -0.94 0.91 -7.00
C SER A 27 -0.11 2.16 -7.28
N HIS A 28 -0.04 3.08 -6.31
CA HIS A 28 0.77 4.28 -6.38
C HIS A 28 1.80 4.28 -5.25
N PHE A 29 3.07 4.39 -5.61
CA PHE A 29 4.17 4.29 -4.65
C PHE A 29 4.79 5.67 -4.43
N GLY A 30 4.99 6.02 -3.17
CA GLY A 30 5.88 7.08 -2.74
C GLY A 30 7.09 6.48 -2.05
N LEU A 31 8.25 6.61 -2.66
CA LEU A 31 9.50 6.25 -2.02
C LEU A 31 10.06 7.48 -1.32
N ASP A 32 10.33 7.34 -0.03
CA ASP A 32 11.11 8.30 0.75
C ASP A 32 12.45 7.66 1.15
N SER A 33 13.40 8.42 1.70
CA SER A 33 14.77 7.95 1.98
C SER A 33 14.83 6.71 2.88
N LYS A 34 13.82 6.49 3.74
CA LYS A 34 13.77 5.34 4.67
C LYS A 34 12.43 4.63 4.71
N LEU A 35 11.43 5.14 3.98
CA LEU A 35 10.05 4.69 4.08
C LEU A 35 9.48 4.45 2.68
N THR A 36 8.64 3.44 2.55
CA THR A 36 7.89 3.15 1.34
C THR A 36 6.41 3.31 1.63
N LEU A 37 5.78 4.29 1.00
CA LEU A 37 4.34 4.51 1.04
C LEU A 37 3.70 3.90 -0.20
N LEU A 38 2.63 3.13 -0.01
CA LEU A 38 1.80 2.59 -1.07
C LEU A 38 0.35 3.05 -0.86
N ASN A 39 -0.25 3.56 -1.92
CA ASN A 39 -1.69 3.66 -2.05
C ASN A 39 -2.19 2.56 -2.99
N TYR A 40 -3.05 1.68 -2.49
CA TYR A 40 -3.59 0.54 -3.23
C TYR A 40 -5.12 0.58 -3.32
N VAL A 41 -5.66 0.48 -4.53
CA VAL A 41 -7.11 0.45 -4.78
C VAL A 41 -7.64 -0.97 -4.57
N SER A 42 -8.02 -1.26 -3.34
CA SER A 42 -8.56 -2.57 -2.95
C SER A 42 -9.99 -2.80 -3.46
N THR A 43 -10.79 -1.76 -3.67
CA THR A 43 -12.12 -1.86 -4.31
C THR A 43 -12.42 -0.60 -5.10
N LYS A 44 -13.43 -0.63 -5.98
CA LYS A 44 -13.82 0.47 -6.89
C LYS A 44 -14.01 1.84 -6.22
N ASN A 45 -14.16 1.89 -4.89
CA ASN A 45 -14.30 3.14 -4.13
C ASN A 45 -13.58 3.14 -2.77
N ARG A 46 -12.67 2.18 -2.53
CA ARG A 46 -11.82 2.18 -1.33
C ARG A 46 -10.36 1.98 -1.71
N CYS A 47 -9.54 2.86 -1.19
CA CYS A 47 -8.10 2.76 -1.27
C CYS A 47 -7.54 2.51 0.13
N ILE A 48 -6.49 1.72 0.20
CA ILE A 48 -5.76 1.39 1.43
C ILE A 48 -4.39 2.02 1.30
N LEU A 49 -4.00 2.79 2.31
CA LEU A 49 -2.64 3.31 2.41
C LEU A 49 -1.82 2.40 3.32
N LEU A 50 -0.67 1.96 2.82
CA LEU A 50 0.29 1.14 3.54
C LEU A 50 1.62 1.89 3.61
N LEU A 51 2.19 1.97 4.81
CA LEU A 51 3.53 2.49 5.05
C LEU A 51 4.41 1.34 5.52
N SER A 52 5.52 1.12 4.82
CA SER A 52 6.58 0.21 5.24
C SER A 52 7.81 1.00 5.62
N THR A 53 8.44 0.60 6.73
CA THR A 53 9.77 1.08 7.13
C THR A 53 10.90 0.30 6.46
N MET A 54 10.55 -0.67 5.60
CA MET A 54 11.50 -1.46 4.81
C MET A 54 11.43 -1.01 3.35
N PRO A 55 12.59 -0.94 2.66
CA PRO A 55 12.60 -0.66 1.24
C PRO A 55 11.92 -1.80 0.50
N HIS A 56 10.71 -1.55 0.00
CA HIS A 56 10.06 -2.44 -0.93
C HIS A 56 10.26 -1.92 -2.35
N ASP A 57 10.60 -2.82 -3.25
CA ASP A 57 10.65 -2.50 -4.67
C ASP A 57 9.23 -2.26 -5.19
N ARG A 58 9.11 -1.56 -6.32
CA ARG A 58 7.84 -1.32 -7.00
C ARG A 58 7.38 -2.58 -7.77
N LYS A 59 7.74 -3.76 -7.27
CA LYS A 59 7.41 -5.04 -7.89
C LYS A 59 6.02 -5.46 -7.48
N VAL A 60 5.31 -5.98 -8.48
CA VAL A 60 4.04 -6.65 -8.33
C VAL A 60 4.28 -8.14 -8.53
N CYS A 61 3.69 -8.97 -7.68
CA CYS A 61 3.76 -10.42 -7.78
C CYS A 61 2.64 -10.88 -8.72
N PRO A 62 2.94 -11.35 -9.94
CA PRO A 62 1.90 -11.81 -10.87
C PRO A 62 1.16 -13.05 -10.35
N GLU A 63 1.81 -13.85 -9.51
CA GLU A 63 1.25 -15.05 -8.88
C GLU A 63 0.18 -14.72 -7.82
N GLU A 64 0.22 -13.52 -7.24
CA GLU A 64 -0.66 -13.04 -6.17
C GLU A 64 -1.59 -11.95 -6.67
N ASP A 65 -2.26 -12.16 -7.81
CA ASP A 65 -3.23 -11.22 -8.39
C ASP A 65 -2.60 -9.85 -8.78
N SER A 66 -1.31 -9.84 -9.13
CA SER A 66 -0.54 -8.62 -9.36
C SER A 66 -0.54 -7.66 -8.15
N LYS A 67 -0.62 -8.21 -6.94
CA LYS A 67 -0.48 -7.42 -5.71
C LYS A 67 0.98 -6.99 -5.53
N PRO A 68 1.21 -5.76 -5.05
CA PRO A 68 2.54 -5.29 -4.73
C PRO A 68 3.10 -5.97 -3.47
N GLU A 69 4.42 -6.18 -3.41
CA GLU A 69 5.09 -6.92 -2.31
C GLU A 69 4.76 -6.40 -0.91
N ILE A 70 4.62 -5.08 -0.76
CA ILE A 70 4.24 -4.43 0.51
C ILE A 70 2.83 -4.84 0.99
N VAL A 71 1.88 -5.14 0.08
CA VAL A 71 0.55 -5.66 0.46
C VAL A 71 0.69 -7.09 0.99
N LEU A 72 1.56 -7.89 0.37
CA LEU A 72 1.83 -9.26 0.82
C LEU A 72 2.48 -9.25 2.21
N SER A 73 3.48 -8.39 2.39
CA SER A 73 4.14 -8.18 3.68
C SER A 73 3.17 -7.71 4.77
N TYR A 74 2.19 -6.88 4.42
CA TYR A 74 1.14 -6.46 5.35
C TYR A 74 0.20 -7.59 5.74
N ASN A 75 -0.22 -8.40 4.77
CA ASN A 75 -1.06 -9.56 5.06
C ASN A 75 -0.31 -10.58 5.92
N ASP A 76 0.97 -10.84 5.65
CA ASP A 76 1.82 -11.72 6.45
C ASP A 76 1.94 -11.24 7.91
N THR A 77 2.33 -9.98 8.10
CA THR A 77 2.47 -9.38 9.44
C THR A 77 1.15 -9.25 10.20
N LYS A 78 0.01 -9.16 9.51
CA LYS A 78 -1.33 -9.13 10.11
C LYS A 78 -1.92 -10.53 10.33
N SER A 79 -1.49 -11.53 9.56
CA SER A 79 -1.95 -12.92 9.66
C SER A 79 -1.38 -13.63 10.90
N GLY A 80 -0.37 -13.07 11.56
CA GLY A 80 0.15 -13.59 12.84
C GLY A 80 -0.73 -13.31 14.07
N VAL A 81 -1.99 -12.88 13.89
CA VAL A 81 -2.93 -12.52 14.99
C VAL A 81 -4.10 -13.52 15.13
N ASP A 82 -4.06 -14.67 14.46
CA ASP A 82 -4.99 -15.78 14.72
C ASP A 82 -4.20 -17.06 15.05
N ASN A 83 -3.78 -17.18 16.31
CA ASN A 83 -3.54 -18.46 17.01
C ASN A 83 -3.57 -18.25 18.52
#